data_AF-A0A349EGC4-F1
#
_entry.id   AF-A0A349EGC4-F1
#
_cell.length_a   1.000
_cell.length_b   1.000
_cell.length_c   1.000
_cell.angle_alpha   90.00
_cell.angle_beta   90.00
_cell.angle_gamma   90.00
#
_symmetry.space_group_name_H-M   'P 1'
#
loop_
_entity.id
_entity.type
_entity.pdbx_description
1 polymer ?
#
loop_
_entity_poly.entity_id
_entity_poly.type
_entity_poly.pdbx_seq_one_letter_code
_entity_poly.pdbx_strand_id
1 'polypeptide(L)'
;MQELDALLQLADAYQALGQYRNALTTLRTAQPWAESLEPARRAAWIGALGKALWLTGAKDEARRELERSIALARQAHAPAIAAASLNHLGNLYAEQGNAPAANDAYEDSLKLTQQAQDPTLVATVLINSARLAIRGSHPRTAETRLAEAARQVDSLPDSREKAFHLLAIGQLRRSLPDTSATQRTQTMQDFTTAATLARQIGDQRSLSYALGYQAQLQQATGHAAEALALYRQAAFAAQQANAPDLLYRWQWPIGRLLKAQGDRDGAIVAYRQAVANLQEIRQDFILDRTQGAGSFRANVGDAFVELADLLLQRAAQQAMPATREADLLAARDTMEALKTAEVRDYFQDECVTTLQSRTTTLDRPPPQTAILYPILLPDRLELLLKLPDSIQQITVQVKRDTFTSAVREFRSHLEKRTSREYLPMAQQLYDWLIRPLQSALDAQQIETLVIVPDGPLRTIPIAALHDGQGFLISRYAIATIPGLTLTDLRPIPRQKVQPLLNGLTEAVQGFPALEYVQRELATIHTAYGGKVLENEDFRLETMQQEL
;
A
#
# COMPACT_ATOMS: atom_id res chain seq x y z
N MET A 1 12.38 26.36 26.70
CA MET A 1 12.43 25.05 27.40
C MET A 1 11.07 24.36 27.43
N GLN A 2 10.00 24.97 28.00
CA GLN A 2 8.66 24.37 28.01
C GLN A 2 8.09 24.08 26.61
N GLU A 3 8.38 24.94 25.64
CA GLU A 3 7.93 24.78 24.25
C GLU A 3 8.52 23.54 23.56
N LEU A 4 9.79 23.21 23.84
CA LEU A 4 10.42 22.02 23.26
C LEU A 4 9.90 20.72 23.89
N ASP A 5 9.72 20.69 25.21
CA ASP A 5 9.17 19.52 25.90
C ASP A 5 7.75 19.24 25.37
N ALA A 6 6.96 20.29 25.07
CA ALA A 6 5.66 20.16 24.41
C ALA A 6 5.78 19.59 22.99
N LEU A 7 6.76 20.04 22.19
CA LEU A 7 7.00 19.53 20.83
C LEU A 7 7.47 18.07 20.82
N LEU A 8 8.27 17.64 21.78
CA LEU A 8 8.67 16.24 21.95
C LEU A 8 7.46 15.36 22.28
N GLN A 9 6.63 15.79 23.25
CA GLN A 9 5.40 15.08 23.61
C GLN A 9 4.39 15.05 22.45
N LEU A 10 4.29 16.13 21.69
CA LEU A 10 3.47 16.19 20.48
C LEU A 10 3.97 15.23 19.40
N ALA A 11 5.29 15.15 19.20
CA ALA A 11 5.89 14.19 18.27
C ALA A 11 5.64 12.75 18.71
N ASP A 12 5.78 12.43 20.00
CA ASP A 12 5.46 11.12 20.56
C ASP A 12 3.96 10.78 20.40
N ALA A 13 3.07 11.74 20.65
CA ALA A 13 1.64 11.58 20.42
C ALA A 13 1.34 11.30 18.94
N TYR A 14 1.95 12.06 18.02
CA TYR A 14 1.84 11.81 16.59
C TYR A 14 2.33 10.43 16.21
N GLN A 15 3.48 9.97 16.73
CA GLN A 15 3.97 8.62 16.48
C GLN A 15 3.03 7.55 17.02
N ALA A 16 2.45 7.76 18.22
CA ALA A 16 1.53 6.82 18.82
C ALA A 16 0.16 6.77 18.10
N LEU A 17 -0.13 7.76 17.26
CA LEU A 17 -1.24 7.83 16.33
C LEU A 17 -0.85 7.38 14.90
N GLY A 18 0.40 6.95 14.68
CA GLY A 18 0.93 6.56 13.37
C GLY A 18 1.29 7.73 12.44
N GLN A 19 1.15 8.98 12.89
CA GLN A 19 1.38 10.20 12.11
C GLN A 19 2.88 10.55 12.02
N TYR A 20 3.69 9.65 11.45
CA TYR A 20 5.16 9.76 11.47
C TYR A 20 5.71 11.00 10.77
N ARG A 21 5.09 11.44 9.66
CA ARG A 21 5.48 12.69 8.97
C ARG A 21 5.23 13.92 9.84
N ASN A 22 4.08 13.98 10.53
CA ASN A 22 3.79 15.08 11.48
C ASN A 22 4.77 15.08 12.65
N ALA A 23 5.12 13.90 13.18
CA ALA A 23 6.16 13.77 14.20
C ALA A 23 7.52 14.27 13.69
N LEU A 24 7.94 13.87 12.48
CA LEU A 24 9.19 14.33 11.87
C LEU A 24 9.19 15.85 11.67
N THR A 25 8.12 16.43 11.13
CA THR A 25 7.98 17.88 10.94
C THR A 25 8.05 18.62 12.26
N THR A 26 7.38 18.11 13.30
CA THR A 26 7.41 18.67 14.66
C THR A 26 8.83 18.67 15.21
N LEU A 27 9.55 17.56 15.07
CA LEU A 27 10.94 17.42 15.54
C LEU A 27 11.92 18.32 14.76
N ARG A 28 11.75 18.44 13.44
CA ARG A 28 12.56 19.36 12.61
C ARG A 28 12.29 20.82 12.93
N THR A 29 11.04 21.19 13.19
CA THR A 29 10.68 22.55 13.63
C THR A 29 11.37 22.89 14.96
N ALA A 30 11.54 21.89 15.83
CA ALA A 30 12.23 22.02 17.11
C ALA A 30 13.76 22.20 17.01
N GLN A 31 14.37 21.96 15.85
CA GLN A 31 15.83 21.90 15.67
C GLN A 31 16.60 23.17 16.10
N PRO A 32 16.15 24.40 15.81
CA PRO A 32 16.88 25.61 16.19
C PRO A 32 17.04 25.77 17.71
N TRP A 33 16.11 25.25 18.49
CA TRP A 33 16.17 25.31 19.95
C TRP A 33 16.93 24.13 20.56
N ALA A 34 17.05 23.02 19.83
CA ALA A 34 17.68 21.79 20.31
C ALA A 34 19.18 21.92 20.59
N GLU A 35 19.86 22.88 19.95
CA GLU A 35 21.30 23.11 20.16
C GLU A 35 21.64 23.73 21.52
N SER A 36 20.67 24.43 22.13
CA SER A 36 20.81 25.08 23.44
C SER A 36 20.50 24.16 24.63
N LEU A 37 20.15 22.90 24.37
CA LEU A 37 19.79 21.94 25.40
C LEU A 37 21.00 21.35 26.11
N GLU A 38 20.80 21.02 27.37
CA GLU A 38 21.70 20.16 28.13
C GLU A 38 21.97 18.84 27.38
N PRO A 39 23.19 18.27 27.45
CA PRO A 39 23.62 17.13 26.64
C PRO A 39 22.64 15.94 26.63
N ALA A 40 22.09 15.56 27.78
CA ALA A 40 21.12 14.47 27.88
C ALA A 40 19.82 14.77 27.13
N ARG A 41 19.25 15.97 27.30
CA ARG A 41 18.02 16.38 26.59
C ARG A 41 18.25 16.50 25.09
N ARG A 42 19.42 17.01 24.68
CA ARG A 42 19.83 17.05 23.28
C ARG A 42 19.91 15.65 22.69
N ALA A 43 20.49 14.69 23.41
CA ALA A 43 20.51 13.29 22.98
C ALA A 43 19.10 12.72 22.81
N ALA A 44 18.18 12.96 23.76
CA ALA A 44 16.80 12.49 23.65
C ALA A 44 16.09 13.02 22.38
N TRP A 45 16.23 14.33 22.10
CA TRP A 45 15.66 14.92 20.89
C TRP A 45 16.28 14.33 19.61
N ILE A 46 17.61 14.17 19.56
CA ILE A 46 18.29 13.54 18.42
C ILE A 46 17.80 12.10 18.23
N GLY A 47 17.64 11.34 19.30
CA GLY A 47 17.12 9.96 19.26
C GLY A 47 15.69 9.90 18.73
N ALA A 48 14.81 10.82 19.17
CA ALA A 48 13.45 10.95 18.67
C ALA A 48 13.41 11.32 17.18
N LEU A 49 14.29 12.24 16.74
CA LEU A 49 14.48 12.59 15.33
C LEU A 49 14.95 11.40 14.52
N GLY A 50 15.94 10.65 15.00
CA GLY A 50 16.43 9.43 14.37
C GLY A 50 15.33 8.38 14.21
N LYS A 51 14.51 8.16 15.25
CA LYS A 51 13.32 7.29 15.19
C LYS A 51 12.32 7.78 14.13
N ALA A 52 12.01 9.07 14.10
CA ALA A 52 11.07 9.63 13.13
C ALA A 52 11.59 9.49 11.68
N LEU A 53 12.87 9.78 11.45
CA LEU A 53 13.55 9.61 10.16
C LEU A 53 13.51 8.16 9.68
N TRP A 54 13.74 7.20 10.59
CA TRP A 54 13.61 5.78 10.30
C TRP A 54 12.18 5.44 9.84
N LEU A 55 11.18 5.84 10.62
CA LEU A 55 9.77 5.57 10.34
C LEU A 55 9.30 6.23 9.03
N THR A 56 9.87 7.38 8.64
CA THR A 56 9.58 8.03 7.35
C THR A 56 10.45 7.54 6.19
N GLY A 57 11.51 6.76 6.45
CA GLY A 57 12.29 6.05 5.44
C GLY A 57 13.61 6.69 5.06
N ALA A 58 13.99 7.78 5.72
CA ALA A 58 15.30 8.41 5.59
C ALA A 58 16.35 7.59 6.35
N LYS A 59 16.60 6.34 5.91
CA LYS A 59 17.36 5.32 6.65
C LYS A 59 18.79 5.75 6.97
N ASP A 60 19.48 6.38 6.03
CA ASP A 60 20.87 6.82 6.24
C ASP A 60 20.97 8.01 7.20
N GLU A 61 20.04 8.96 7.11
CA GLU A 61 19.93 10.06 8.09
C GLU A 61 19.58 9.51 9.47
N ALA A 62 18.61 8.58 9.55
CA ALA A 62 18.20 7.95 10.79
C ALA A 62 19.37 7.27 11.51
N ARG A 63 20.19 6.49 10.78
CA ARG A 63 21.38 5.86 11.35
C ARG A 63 22.32 6.89 11.97
N ARG A 64 22.67 7.95 11.22
CA ARG A 64 23.61 8.98 11.69
C ARG A 64 23.09 9.69 12.94
N GLU A 65 21.81 10.08 12.96
CA GLU A 65 21.23 10.73 14.13
C GLU A 65 21.16 9.77 15.33
N LEU A 66 20.77 8.51 15.14
CA LEU A 66 20.75 7.51 16.23
C LEU A 66 22.15 7.28 16.81
N GLU A 67 23.18 7.13 15.98
CA GLU A 67 24.58 6.99 16.43
C GLU A 67 25.05 8.21 17.22
N ARG A 68 24.70 9.42 16.76
CA ARG A 68 25.00 10.68 17.44
C ARG A 68 24.28 10.79 18.78
N SER A 69 23.01 10.37 18.85
CA SER A 69 22.24 10.30 20.11
C SER A 69 22.91 9.39 21.11
N ILE A 70 23.31 8.18 20.68
CA ILE A 70 23.97 7.18 21.55
C ILE A 70 25.29 7.75 22.11
N ALA A 71 26.12 8.34 21.25
CA ALA A 71 27.39 8.92 21.66
C ALA A 71 27.21 10.04 22.70
N LEU A 72 26.27 10.97 22.44
CA LEU A 72 25.99 12.08 23.33
C LEU A 72 25.35 11.62 24.66
N ALA A 73 24.43 10.65 24.61
CA ALA A 73 23.82 10.07 25.80
C ALA A 73 24.85 9.37 26.70
N ARG A 74 25.83 8.66 26.11
CA ARG A 74 26.94 8.05 26.86
C ARG A 74 27.81 9.10 27.54
N GLN A 75 28.15 10.19 26.85
CA GLN A 75 28.91 11.31 27.41
C GLN A 75 28.14 12.01 28.54
N ALA A 76 26.82 12.14 28.39
CA ALA A 76 25.94 12.74 29.38
C ALA A 76 25.57 11.79 30.54
N HIS A 77 26.13 10.58 30.59
CA HIS A 77 25.80 9.54 31.57
C HIS A 77 24.29 9.24 31.65
N ALA A 78 23.60 9.22 30.50
CA ALA A 78 22.16 8.99 30.36
C ALA A 78 21.87 7.61 29.73
N PRO A 79 22.00 6.49 30.50
CA PRO A 79 21.91 5.13 29.96
C PRO A 79 20.53 4.81 29.35
N ALA A 80 19.44 5.35 29.88
CA ALA A 80 18.09 5.17 29.34
C ALA A 80 17.96 5.67 27.89
N ILE A 81 18.52 6.85 27.60
CA ILE A 81 18.46 7.48 26.27
C ILE A 81 19.33 6.71 25.28
N ALA A 82 20.52 6.29 25.71
CA ALA A 82 21.42 5.46 24.91
C ALA A 82 20.77 4.10 24.58
N ALA A 83 20.12 3.45 25.56
CA ALA A 83 19.39 2.21 25.35
C ALA A 83 18.23 2.39 24.35
N ALA A 84 17.38 3.41 24.52
CA ALA A 84 16.27 3.67 23.61
C ALA A 84 16.77 3.90 22.16
N SER A 85 17.85 4.65 22.00
CA SER A 85 18.46 4.93 20.69
C SER A 85 19.08 3.67 20.07
N LEU A 86 19.71 2.79 20.86
CA LEU A 86 20.20 1.49 20.41
C LEU A 86 19.07 0.56 19.98
N ASN A 87 17.95 0.54 20.70
CA ASN A 87 16.76 -0.21 20.30
C ASN A 87 16.21 0.28 18.94
N HIS A 88 16.18 1.59 18.69
CA HIS A 88 15.79 2.13 17.38
C HIS A 88 16.80 1.77 16.29
N LEU A 89 18.10 1.80 16.60
CA LEU A 89 19.16 1.40 15.67
C LEU A 89 19.08 -0.10 15.33
N GLY A 90 18.77 -0.94 16.32
CA GLY A 90 18.52 -2.37 16.11
C GLY A 90 17.33 -2.62 15.19
N ASN A 91 16.24 -1.88 15.36
CA ASN A 91 15.09 -1.95 14.45
C ASN A 91 15.45 -1.53 13.02
N LEU A 92 16.24 -0.47 12.87
CA LEU A 92 16.73 -0.01 11.57
C LEU A 92 17.59 -1.07 10.88
N TYR A 93 18.55 -1.68 11.59
CA TYR A 93 19.37 -2.76 11.04
C TYR A 93 18.53 -4.00 10.69
N ALA A 94 17.54 -4.34 11.52
CA ALA A 94 16.62 -5.45 11.25
C ALA A 94 15.78 -5.23 9.98
N GLU A 95 15.39 -3.99 9.69
CA GLU A 95 14.69 -3.63 8.44
C GLU A 95 15.63 -3.67 7.23
N GLN A 96 16.91 -3.36 7.41
CA GLN A 96 17.95 -3.47 6.37
C GLN A 96 18.40 -4.91 6.12
N GLY A 97 17.88 -5.89 6.87
CA GLY A 97 18.29 -7.30 6.77
C GLY A 97 19.63 -7.61 7.44
N ASN A 98 20.23 -6.65 8.16
CA ASN A 98 21.48 -6.86 8.90
C ASN A 98 21.17 -7.42 10.30
N ALA A 99 20.84 -8.71 10.35
CA ALA A 99 20.48 -9.38 11.59
C ALA A 99 21.59 -9.38 12.67
N PRO A 100 22.90 -9.57 12.35
CA PRO A 100 23.96 -9.47 13.35
C PRO A 100 24.03 -8.10 14.03
N ALA A 101 24.07 -7.01 13.26
CA ALA A 101 24.14 -5.67 13.82
C ALA A 101 22.87 -5.31 14.61
N ALA A 102 21.71 -5.80 14.18
CA ALA A 102 20.46 -5.64 14.92
C ALA A 102 20.51 -6.33 16.28
N ASN A 103 21.00 -7.58 16.31
CA ASN A 103 21.16 -8.32 17.55
C ASN A 103 22.13 -7.63 18.51
N ASP A 104 23.29 -7.20 18.03
CA ASP A 104 24.29 -6.50 18.85
C ASP A 104 23.71 -5.22 19.47
N ALA A 105 22.98 -4.42 18.68
CA ALA A 105 22.30 -3.23 19.17
C ALA A 105 21.25 -3.54 20.25
N TYR A 106 20.48 -4.63 20.09
CA TYR A 106 19.53 -5.06 21.13
C TYR A 106 20.20 -5.56 22.40
N GLU A 107 21.27 -6.36 22.31
CA GLU A 107 22.02 -6.80 23.50
C GLU A 107 22.66 -5.62 24.24
N ASP A 108 23.26 -4.68 23.52
CA ASP A 108 23.82 -3.47 24.13
C ASP A 108 22.75 -2.58 24.75
N SER A 109 21.57 -2.50 24.15
CA SER A 109 20.41 -1.85 24.76
C SER A 109 20.01 -2.54 26.06
N LEU A 110 19.91 -3.88 26.09
CA LEU A 110 19.54 -4.64 27.30
C LEU A 110 20.55 -4.48 28.45
N LYS A 111 21.85 -4.37 28.14
CA LYS A 111 22.88 -4.08 29.17
C LYS A 111 22.67 -2.70 29.80
N LEU A 112 22.32 -1.69 29.00
CA LEU A 112 22.11 -0.32 29.48
C LEU A 112 20.78 -0.14 30.22
N THR A 113 19.73 -0.88 29.85
CA THR A 113 18.46 -0.83 30.59
C THR A 113 18.57 -1.38 32.01
N GLN A 114 19.46 -2.35 32.26
CA GLN A 114 19.77 -2.81 33.62
C GLN A 114 20.30 -1.68 34.52
N GLN A 115 21.10 -0.77 33.96
CA GLN A 115 21.61 0.41 34.68
C GLN A 115 20.52 1.46 34.88
N ALA A 116 19.63 1.60 33.91
CA ALA A 116 18.54 2.58 33.94
C ALA A 116 17.33 2.17 34.79
N GLN A 117 17.22 0.88 35.16
CA GLN A 117 16.06 0.32 35.89
C GLN A 117 14.71 0.58 35.19
N ASP A 118 14.68 0.48 33.85
CA ASP A 118 13.50 0.73 33.01
C ASP A 118 12.87 -0.58 32.48
N PRO A 119 11.93 -1.20 33.22
CA PRO A 119 11.32 -2.47 32.81
C PRO A 119 10.47 -2.35 31.54
N THR A 120 9.93 -1.17 31.23
CA THR A 120 9.15 -0.91 30.01
C THR A 120 10.05 -1.00 28.78
N LEU A 121 11.22 -0.37 28.84
CA LEU A 121 12.19 -0.45 27.75
C LEU A 121 12.79 -1.85 27.62
N VAL A 122 13.03 -2.56 28.74
CA VAL A 122 13.44 -3.98 28.70
C VAL A 122 12.42 -4.82 27.91
N ALA A 123 11.14 -4.71 28.25
CA ALA A 123 10.07 -5.43 27.54
C ALA A 123 10.06 -5.08 26.04
N THR A 124 10.19 -3.80 25.69
CA THR A 124 10.24 -3.32 24.30
C THR A 124 11.38 -3.96 23.52
N VAL A 125 12.59 -3.97 24.08
CA VAL A 125 13.79 -4.51 23.41
C VAL A 125 13.68 -6.02 23.24
N LEU A 126 13.17 -6.74 24.26
CA LEU A 126 12.95 -8.19 24.19
C LEU A 126 11.91 -8.56 23.12
N ILE A 127 10.84 -7.78 22.97
CA ILE A 127 9.83 -7.95 21.93
C ILE A 127 10.44 -7.75 20.54
N ASN A 128 11.28 -6.72 20.36
CA ASN A 128 11.94 -6.45 19.08
C ASN A 128 12.99 -7.53 18.74
N SER A 129 13.75 -7.99 19.73
CA SER A 129 14.70 -9.11 19.60
C SER A 129 13.97 -10.42 19.25
N ALA A 130 12.82 -10.71 19.88
CA ALA A 130 12.00 -11.87 19.54
C ALA A 130 11.49 -11.81 18.09
N ARG A 131 11.07 -10.63 17.62
CA ARG A 131 10.65 -10.42 16.23
C ARG A 131 11.79 -10.68 15.25
N LEU A 132 12.99 -10.21 15.55
CA LEU A 132 14.19 -10.50 14.75
C LEU A 132 14.46 -12.01 14.70
N ALA A 133 14.38 -12.69 15.84
CA ALA A 133 14.58 -14.14 15.92
C ALA A 133 13.55 -14.92 15.09
N ILE A 134 12.26 -14.52 15.12
CA ILE A 134 11.21 -15.12 14.26
C ILE A 134 11.54 -14.96 12.78
N ARG A 135 11.91 -13.74 12.33
CA ARG A 135 12.28 -13.50 10.93
C ARG A 135 13.51 -14.31 10.50
N GLY A 136 14.45 -14.53 11.42
CA GLY A 136 15.63 -15.36 11.19
C GLY A 136 15.39 -16.87 11.33
N SER A 137 14.14 -17.32 11.54
CA SER A 137 13.82 -18.74 11.77
C SER A 137 14.50 -19.35 13.01
N HIS A 138 14.63 -18.57 14.09
CA HIS A 138 15.16 -18.99 15.39
C HIS A 138 14.06 -19.05 16.48
N PRO A 139 13.10 -19.99 16.41
CA PRO A 139 11.90 -19.99 17.27
C PRO A 139 12.21 -20.15 18.76
N ARG A 140 13.22 -20.94 19.15
CA ARG A 140 13.59 -21.12 20.57
C ARG A 140 14.09 -19.82 21.21
N THR A 141 14.89 -19.05 20.47
CA THR A 141 15.37 -17.74 20.93
C THR A 141 14.19 -16.78 21.06
N ALA A 142 13.28 -16.78 20.09
CA ALA A 142 12.08 -15.96 20.15
C ALA A 142 11.19 -16.31 21.36
N GLU A 143 10.92 -17.60 21.61
CA GLU A 143 10.16 -18.06 22.77
C GLU A 143 10.79 -17.62 24.09
N THR A 144 12.12 -17.76 24.21
CA THR A 144 12.86 -17.34 25.41
C THR A 144 12.71 -15.83 25.64
N ARG A 145 12.91 -15.02 24.60
CA ARG A 145 12.77 -13.56 24.66
C ARG A 145 11.33 -13.13 24.96
N LEU A 146 10.33 -13.81 24.39
CA LEU A 146 8.91 -13.54 24.67
C LEU A 146 8.52 -13.90 26.11
N ALA A 147 9.03 -15.02 26.64
CA ALA A 147 8.78 -15.40 28.02
C ALA A 147 9.42 -14.41 29.01
N GLU A 148 10.60 -13.90 28.69
CA GLU A 148 11.25 -12.84 29.48
C GLU A 148 10.47 -11.52 29.39
N ALA A 149 10.04 -11.12 28.18
CA ALA A 149 9.23 -9.92 27.98
C ALA A 149 7.91 -9.99 28.77
N ALA A 150 7.21 -11.13 28.74
CA ALA A 150 5.97 -11.33 29.48
C ALA A 150 6.16 -11.10 30.99
N ARG A 151 7.23 -11.64 31.59
CA ARG A 151 7.54 -11.42 33.01
C ARG A 151 7.76 -9.94 33.35
N GLN A 152 8.42 -9.19 32.47
CA GLN A 152 8.63 -7.75 32.67
C GLN A 152 7.29 -7.01 32.59
N VAL A 153 6.48 -7.31 31.57
CA VAL A 153 5.17 -6.71 31.34
C VAL A 153 4.18 -6.96 32.50
N ASP A 154 4.22 -8.14 33.11
CA ASP A 154 3.37 -8.48 34.26
C ASP A 154 3.58 -7.54 35.46
N SER A 155 4.82 -7.07 35.65
CA SER A 155 5.20 -6.15 36.72
C SER A 155 4.93 -4.67 36.42
N LEU A 156 4.57 -4.33 35.18
CA LEU A 156 4.28 -2.96 34.79
C LEU A 156 2.94 -2.48 35.37
N PRO A 157 2.81 -1.20 35.73
CA PRO A 157 1.52 -0.61 36.06
C PRO A 157 0.59 -0.64 34.85
N ASP A 158 -0.71 -0.68 35.16
CA ASP A 158 -1.77 -0.65 34.16
C ASP A 158 -1.70 0.63 33.34
N SER A 159 -1.45 0.47 32.05
CA SER A 159 -1.10 1.54 31.12
C SER A 159 -1.38 1.11 29.68
N ARG A 160 -1.40 2.09 28.78
CA ARG A 160 -1.51 1.85 27.34
C ARG A 160 -0.33 1.01 26.84
N GLU A 161 0.88 1.31 27.31
CA GLU A 161 2.12 0.62 26.97
C GLU A 161 2.06 -0.86 27.35
N LYS A 162 1.59 -1.17 28.57
CA LYS A 162 1.37 -2.56 29.01
C LYS A 162 0.38 -3.29 28.10
N ALA A 163 -0.74 -2.67 27.73
CA ALA A 163 -1.70 -3.24 26.79
C ALA A 163 -1.06 -3.53 25.42
N PHE A 164 -0.30 -2.57 24.88
CA PHE A 164 0.41 -2.75 23.61
C PHE A 164 1.48 -3.85 23.66
N HIS A 165 2.22 -3.98 24.76
CA HIS A 165 3.19 -5.06 24.93
C HIS A 165 2.52 -6.44 24.98
N LEU A 166 1.43 -6.60 25.71
CA LEU A 166 0.64 -7.84 25.72
C LEU A 166 0.15 -8.20 24.31
N LEU A 167 -0.37 -7.23 23.57
CA LEU A 167 -0.80 -7.42 22.17
C LEU A 167 0.36 -7.86 21.28
N ALA A 168 1.53 -7.22 21.41
CA ALA A 168 2.71 -7.54 20.62
C ALA A 168 3.25 -8.94 20.93
N ILE A 169 3.33 -9.32 22.21
CA ILE A 169 3.74 -10.66 22.65
C ILE A 169 2.80 -11.72 22.08
N GLY A 170 1.48 -11.55 22.24
CA GLY A 170 0.49 -12.49 21.73
C GLY A 170 0.56 -12.65 20.20
N GLN A 171 0.73 -11.54 19.47
CA GLN A 171 0.90 -11.58 18.01
C GLN A 171 2.18 -12.32 17.58
N LEU A 172 3.32 -12.04 18.22
CA LEU A 172 4.58 -12.72 17.92
C LEU A 172 4.51 -14.21 18.27
N ARG A 173 3.91 -14.57 19.40
CA ARG A 173 3.71 -15.98 19.78
C ARG A 173 2.86 -16.73 18.75
N ARG A 174 1.80 -16.10 18.23
CA ARG A 174 0.97 -16.68 17.15
C ARG A 174 1.75 -16.92 15.86
N SER A 175 2.77 -16.12 15.57
CA SER A 175 3.58 -16.25 14.35
C SER A 175 4.65 -17.36 14.42
N LEU A 176 4.81 -18.03 15.56
CA LEU A 176 5.75 -19.14 15.71
C LEU A 176 5.26 -20.40 14.97
N PRO A 177 6.15 -21.21 14.37
CA PRO A 177 5.77 -22.33 13.49
C PRO A 177 4.94 -23.45 14.15
N ASP A 178 5.10 -23.67 15.46
CA ASP A 178 4.48 -24.79 16.19
C ASP A 178 3.56 -24.27 17.30
N THR A 179 2.42 -23.68 16.94
CA THR A 179 1.46 -23.20 17.96
C THR A 179 0.76 -24.35 18.67
N SER A 180 1.38 -24.86 19.74
CA SER A 180 0.79 -25.87 20.62
C SER A 180 -0.54 -25.38 21.22
N ALA A 181 -1.39 -26.30 21.69
CA ALA A 181 -2.64 -25.93 22.37
C ALA A 181 -2.37 -24.97 23.54
N THR A 182 -1.29 -25.19 24.28
CA THR A 182 -0.81 -24.31 25.36
C THR A 182 -0.47 -22.92 24.85
N GLN A 183 0.28 -22.80 23.76
CA GLN A 183 0.63 -21.49 23.18
C GLN A 183 -0.60 -20.74 22.66
N ARG A 184 -1.60 -21.44 22.09
CA ARG A 184 -2.89 -20.85 21.70
C ARG A 184 -3.64 -20.31 22.92
N THR A 185 -3.71 -21.08 24.01
CA THR A 185 -4.34 -20.63 25.25
C THR A 185 -3.63 -19.42 25.83
N GLN A 186 -2.29 -19.42 25.89
CA GLN A 186 -1.51 -18.27 26.36
C GLN A 186 -1.72 -17.04 25.47
N THR A 187 -1.76 -17.22 24.15
CA THR A 187 -2.03 -16.13 23.19
C THR A 187 -3.42 -15.53 23.40
N MET A 188 -4.43 -16.38 23.58
CA MET A 188 -5.79 -15.92 23.91
C MET A 188 -5.82 -15.18 25.25
N GLN A 189 -5.07 -15.66 26.25
CA GLN A 189 -4.95 -15.01 27.55
C GLN A 189 -4.29 -13.63 27.43
N ASP A 190 -3.19 -13.49 26.70
CA ASP A 190 -2.54 -12.19 26.45
C ASP A 190 -3.51 -11.17 25.86
N PHE A 191 -4.27 -11.56 24.82
CA PHE A 191 -5.26 -10.68 24.21
C PHE A 191 -6.43 -10.37 25.15
N THR A 192 -6.86 -11.33 25.97
CA THR A 192 -7.95 -11.14 26.95
C THR A 192 -7.54 -10.19 28.06
N THR A 193 -6.33 -10.33 28.58
CA THR A 193 -5.76 -9.41 29.57
C THR A 193 -5.61 -8.02 28.96
N ALA A 194 -5.09 -7.90 27.73
CA ALA A 194 -4.98 -6.63 27.04
C ALA A 194 -6.36 -5.96 26.81
N ALA A 195 -7.38 -6.71 26.40
CA ALA A 195 -8.74 -6.19 26.21
C ALA A 195 -9.35 -5.70 27.54
N THR A 196 -9.13 -6.44 28.63
CA THR A 196 -9.63 -6.09 29.96
C THR A 196 -8.97 -4.81 30.47
N LEU A 197 -7.65 -4.73 30.38
CA LEU A 197 -6.86 -3.56 30.73
C LEU A 197 -7.27 -2.34 29.89
N ALA A 198 -7.33 -2.50 28.57
CA ALA A 198 -7.72 -1.43 27.65
C ALA A 198 -9.12 -0.87 27.98
N ARG A 199 -10.07 -1.73 28.35
CA ARG A 199 -11.40 -1.32 28.80
C ARG A 199 -11.36 -0.55 30.12
N GLN A 200 -10.54 -0.98 31.09
CA GLN A 200 -10.39 -0.32 32.39
C GLN A 200 -9.80 1.09 32.27
N ILE A 201 -8.79 1.27 31.41
CA ILE A 201 -8.12 2.57 31.23
C ILE A 201 -8.78 3.44 30.14
N GLY A 202 -9.84 2.94 29.48
CA GLY A 202 -10.55 3.66 28.42
C GLY A 202 -9.81 3.77 27.08
N ASP A 203 -8.79 2.93 26.81
CA ASP A 203 -8.05 2.93 25.55
C ASP A 203 -8.78 2.10 24.47
N GLN A 204 -9.59 2.80 23.67
CA GLN A 204 -10.38 2.19 22.60
C GLN A 204 -9.52 1.59 21.48
N ARG A 205 -8.33 2.15 21.23
CA ARG A 205 -7.45 1.66 20.15
C ARG A 205 -6.83 0.32 20.55
N SER A 206 -6.32 0.21 21.77
CA SER A 206 -5.81 -1.07 22.30
C SER A 206 -6.92 -2.12 22.43
N LEU A 207 -8.12 -1.71 22.85
CA LEU A 207 -9.28 -2.60 22.91
C LEU A 207 -9.64 -3.16 21.53
N SER A 208 -9.65 -2.30 20.50
CA SER A 208 -9.90 -2.70 19.12
C SER A 208 -8.90 -3.75 18.63
N TYR A 209 -7.60 -3.52 18.83
CA TYR A 209 -6.58 -4.52 18.49
C TYR A 209 -6.79 -5.84 19.23
N ALA A 210 -7.04 -5.78 20.54
CA ALA A 210 -7.23 -6.98 21.37
C ALA A 210 -8.38 -7.85 20.85
N LEU A 211 -9.54 -7.24 20.61
CA LEU A 211 -10.73 -7.92 20.10
C LEU A 211 -10.51 -8.45 18.67
N GLY A 212 -9.88 -7.66 17.79
CA GLY A 212 -9.58 -8.07 16.42
C GLY A 212 -8.61 -9.25 16.37
N TYR A 213 -7.62 -9.28 17.26
CA TYR A 213 -6.68 -10.40 17.35
C TYR A 213 -7.30 -11.66 17.96
N GLN A 214 -8.21 -11.53 18.94
CA GLN A 214 -9.03 -12.65 19.41
C GLN A 214 -9.90 -13.20 18.28
N ALA A 215 -10.53 -12.31 17.49
CA ALA A 215 -11.36 -12.71 16.34
C ALA A 215 -10.56 -13.52 15.32
N GLN A 216 -9.34 -13.08 15.00
CA GLN A 216 -8.46 -13.83 14.10
C GLN A 216 -8.09 -15.20 14.65
N LEU A 217 -7.83 -15.32 15.96
CA LEU A 217 -7.54 -16.60 16.60
C LEU A 217 -8.76 -17.54 16.53
N GLN A 218 -9.95 -17.02 16.83
CA GLN A 218 -11.19 -17.79 16.70
C GLN A 218 -11.46 -18.25 15.27
N GLN A 219 -11.27 -17.36 14.29
CA GLN A 219 -11.40 -17.69 12.87
C GLN A 219 -10.44 -18.80 12.45
N ALA A 220 -9.17 -18.73 12.86
CA ALA A 220 -8.16 -19.76 12.56
C ALA A 220 -8.49 -21.12 13.20
N THR A 221 -9.25 -21.14 14.29
CA THR A 221 -9.72 -22.38 14.96
C THR A 221 -11.08 -22.88 14.48
N GLY A 222 -11.67 -22.25 13.46
CA GLY A 222 -12.96 -22.66 12.86
C GLY A 222 -14.21 -22.05 13.50
N HIS A 223 -14.08 -21.21 14.53
CA HIS A 223 -15.21 -20.58 15.22
C HIS A 223 -15.66 -19.29 14.50
N ALA A 224 -16.19 -19.42 13.28
CA ALA A 224 -16.51 -18.29 12.41
C ALA A 224 -17.55 -17.30 12.98
N ALA A 225 -18.56 -17.78 13.71
CA ALA A 225 -19.60 -16.93 14.31
C ALA A 225 -19.04 -16.07 15.45
N GLU A 226 -18.21 -16.67 16.32
CA GLU A 226 -17.52 -15.96 17.40
C GLU A 226 -16.54 -14.93 16.85
N ALA A 227 -15.78 -15.30 15.82
CA ALA A 227 -14.87 -14.39 15.13
C ALA A 227 -15.63 -13.18 14.56
N LEU A 228 -16.75 -13.39 13.88
CA LEU A 228 -17.57 -12.31 13.33
C LEU A 228 -18.08 -11.35 14.42
N ALA A 229 -18.53 -11.89 15.57
CA ALA A 229 -18.96 -11.08 16.71
C ALA A 229 -17.80 -10.23 17.28
N LEU A 230 -16.62 -10.84 17.45
CA LEU A 230 -15.43 -10.15 17.95
C LEU A 230 -14.93 -9.09 16.97
N TYR A 231 -14.91 -9.34 15.66
CA TYR A 231 -14.55 -8.33 14.67
C TYR A 231 -15.50 -7.13 14.68
N ARG A 232 -16.81 -7.36 14.87
CA ARG A 232 -17.79 -6.26 15.00
C ARG A 232 -17.53 -5.41 16.24
N GLN A 233 -17.19 -6.03 17.37
CA GLN A 233 -16.79 -5.31 18.58
C GLN A 233 -15.48 -4.54 18.37
N ALA A 234 -14.51 -5.15 17.68
CA ALA A 234 -13.24 -4.52 17.33
C ALA A 234 -13.43 -3.29 16.43
N ALA A 235 -14.29 -3.39 15.41
CA ALA A 235 -14.65 -2.28 14.53
C ALA A 235 -15.38 -1.16 15.29
N PHE A 236 -16.26 -1.50 16.24
CA PHE A 236 -16.91 -0.51 17.10
C PHE A 236 -15.91 0.25 17.98
N ALA A 237 -14.97 -0.45 18.61
CA ALA A 237 -13.90 0.19 19.38
C ALA A 237 -12.99 1.06 18.48
N ALA A 238 -12.68 0.60 17.25
CA ALA A 238 -11.94 1.40 16.27
C ALA A 238 -12.69 2.69 15.89
N GLN A 239 -14.01 2.63 15.74
CA GLN A 239 -14.84 3.80 15.46
C GLN A 239 -14.78 4.81 16.61
N GLN A 240 -14.87 4.36 17.87
CA GLN A 240 -14.75 5.24 19.03
C GLN A 240 -13.37 5.88 19.14
N ALA A 241 -12.33 5.19 18.67
CA ALA A 241 -10.97 5.71 18.61
C ALA A 241 -10.70 6.63 17.39
N ASN A 242 -11.67 6.82 16.49
CA ASN A 242 -11.49 7.48 15.19
C ASN A 242 -10.28 6.92 14.41
N ALA A 243 -10.18 5.59 14.34
CA ALA A 243 -9.05 4.86 13.79
C ALA A 243 -9.41 4.16 12.46
N PRO A 244 -9.40 4.87 11.31
CA PRO A 244 -9.74 4.28 10.01
C PRO A 244 -8.82 3.12 9.61
N ASP A 245 -7.55 3.16 10.04
CA ASP A 245 -6.55 2.09 9.87
C ASP A 245 -6.95 0.78 10.56
N LEU A 246 -7.75 0.85 11.63
CA LEU A 246 -8.31 -0.32 12.30
C LEU A 246 -9.67 -0.70 11.73
N LEU A 247 -10.47 0.28 11.32
CA LEU A 247 -11.78 0.04 10.73
C LEU A 247 -11.68 -0.86 9.50
N TYR A 248 -10.85 -0.50 8.51
CA TYR A 248 -10.70 -1.34 7.31
C TYR A 248 -10.18 -2.73 7.67
N ARG A 249 -9.23 -2.81 8.60
CA ARG A 249 -8.57 -4.05 9.01
C ARG A 249 -9.56 -5.08 9.56
N TRP A 250 -10.61 -4.63 10.25
CA TRP A 250 -11.65 -5.49 10.80
C TRP A 250 -12.85 -5.64 9.88
N GLN A 251 -13.21 -4.61 9.10
CA GLN A 251 -14.30 -4.67 8.13
C GLN A 251 -14.02 -5.63 6.97
N TRP A 252 -12.76 -5.75 6.55
CA TRP A 252 -12.39 -6.68 5.49
C TRP A 252 -12.64 -8.16 5.84
N PRO A 253 -12.15 -8.72 6.97
CA PRO A 253 -12.50 -10.08 7.36
C PRO A 253 -13.99 -10.26 7.70
N ILE A 254 -14.69 -9.22 8.17
CA ILE A 254 -16.17 -9.25 8.28
C ILE A 254 -16.79 -9.53 6.91
N GLY A 255 -16.38 -8.80 5.87
CA GLY A 255 -16.85 -9.01 4.50
C GLY A 255 -16.59 -10.43 3.99
N ARG A 256 -15.40 -10.98 4.24
CA ARG A 256 -15.06 -12.37 3.89
C ARG A 256 -15.93 -13.40 4.60
N LEU A 257 -16.17 -13.22 5.91
CA LEU A 257 -17.01 -14.12 6.70
C LEU A 257 -18.47 -14.07 6.26
N LEU A 258 -19.01 -12.88 5.99
CA LEU A 258 -20.38 -12.73 5.47
C LEU A 258 -20.53 -13.36 4.07
N LYS A 259 -19.54 -13.16 3.19
CA LYS A 259 -19.48 -13.83 1.87
C LYS A 259 -19.52 -15.35 2.03
N ALA A 260 -18.73 -15.91 2.96
CA ALA A 260 -18.69 -17.35 3.22
C ALA A 260 -20.01 -17.90 3.80
N GLN A 261 -20.77 -17.07 4.52
CA GLN A 261 -22.11 -17.41 5.04
C GLN A 261 -23.23 -17.27 3.98
N GLY A 262 -22.91 -16.78 2.78
CA GLY A 262 -23.89 -16.50 1.73
C GLY A 262 -24.59 -15.14 1.86
N ASP A 263 -24.28 -14.33 2.87
CA ASP A 263 -24.77 -12.95 3.01
C ASP A 263 -23.99 -12.00 2.10
N ARG A 264 -24.34 -12.00 0.82
CA ARG A 264 -23.67 -11.19 -0.20
C ARG A 264 -23.84 -9.70 0.04
N ASP A 265 -25.03 -9.24 0.41
CA ASP A 265 -25.29 -7.81 0.59
C ASP A 265 -24.60 -7.28 1.85
N GLY A 266 -24.62 -8.04 2.96
CA GLY A 266 -23.84 -7.71 4.15
C GLY A 266 -22.34 -7.68 3.87
N ALA A 267 -21.84 -8.62 3.06
CA ALA A 267 -20.44 -8.60 2.61
C ALA A 267 -20.13 -7.31 1.83
N ILE A 268 -20.93 -6.95 0.82
CA ILE A 268 -20.74 -5.73 0.02
C ILE A 268 -20.70 -4.49 0.91
N VAL A 269 -21.57 -4.39 1.92
CA VAL A 269 -21.54 -3.27 2.87
C VAL A 269 -20.22 -3.21 3.64
N ALA A 270 -19.77 -4.34 4.20
CA ALA A 270 -18.52 -4.40 4.96
C ALA A 270 -17.30 -4.06 4.08
N TYR A 271 -17.26 -4.57 2.85
CA TYR A 271 -16.20 -4.25 1.90
C TYR A 271 -16.21 -2.79 1.46
N ARG A 272 -17.39 -2.19 1.22
CA ARG A 272 -17.50 -0.75 0.90
C ARG A 272 -16.95 0.10 2.04
N GLN A 273 -17.27 -0.24 3.29
CA GLN A 273 -16.72 0.45 4.44
C GLN A 273 -15.19 0.28 4.52
N ALA A 274 -14.67 -0.92 4.29
CA ALA A 274 -13.23 -1.16 4.29
C ALA A 274 -12.51 -0.33 3.20
N VAL A 275 -13.04 -0.34 1.97
CA VAL A 275 -12.50 0.44 0.85
C VAL A 275 -12.58 1.95 1.11
N ALA A 276 -13.68 2.45 1.66
CA ALA A 276 -13.81 3.87 2.01
C ALA A 276 -12.76 4.29 3.05
N ASN A 277 -12.57 3.50 4.12
CA ASN A 277 -11.53 3.76 5.11
C ASN A 277 -10.12 3.69 4.49
N LEU A 278 -9.87 2.75 3.57
CA LEU A 278 -8.59 2.67 2.83
C LEU A 278 -8.32 3.90 1.95
N GLN A 279 -9.35 4.58 1.45
CA GLN A 279 -9.20 5.81 0.68
C GLN A 279 -8.89 7.02 1.58
N GLU A 280 -9.36 7.02 2.83
CA GLU A 280 -9.08 8.08 3.82
C GLU A 280 -7.68 7.95 4.43
N ILE A 281 -7.20 6.71 4.59
CA ILE A 281 -5.85 6.46 5.12
C ILE A 281 -4.84 6.96 4.09
N ARG A 282 -4.05 7.99 4.47
CA ARG A 282 -2.88 8.38 3.68
C ARG A 282 -1.96 7.16 3.55
N GLN A 283 -1.50 6.88 2.34
CA GLN A 283 -0.82 5.61 2.05
C GLN A 283 0.47 5.38 2.83
N ASP A 284 1.08 6.46 3.34
CA ASP A 284 2.17 6.42 4.30
C ASP A 284 1.86 5.59 5.57
N PHE A 285 0.57 5.42 5.92
CA PHE A 285 0.10 4.71 7.11
C PHE A 285 -0.18 3.22 6.89
N ILE A 286 -0.30 2.76 5.64
CA ILE A 286 -0.60 1.35 5.33
C ILE A 286 0.66 0.47 5.50
N LEU A 287 1.82 1.11 5.53
CA LEU A 287 3.09 0.46 5.79
C LEU A 287 3.27 0.25 7.30
N ASP A 288 2.73 -0.87 7.82
CA ASP A 288 3.43 -1.55 8.90
C ASP A 288 4.77 -2.05 8.34
N ARG A 289 5.75 -1.13 8.22
CA ARG A 289 7.09 -1.39 7.67
C ARG A 289 7.80 -2.52 8.41
N THR A 290 7.29 -2.90 9.58
CA THR A 290 7.77 -4.01 10.36
C THR A 290 7.32 -5.39 9.85
N GLN A 291 6.42 -5.48 8.86
CA GLN A 291 5.99 -6.73 8.20
C GLN A 291 6.46 -6.89 6.75
N GLY A 292 7.36 -6.02 6.28
CA GLY A 292 8.03 -6.15 4.98
C GLY A 292 7.54 -5.17 3.92
N ALA A 293 8.42 -4.85 2.98
CA ALA A 293 8.19 -3.93 1.88
C ALA A 293 7.29 -4.56 0.78
N GLY A 294 6.01 -4.78 1.10
CA GLY A 294 5.00 -5.09 0.09
C GLY A 294 4.43 -3.81 -0.53
N SER A 295 4.16 -3.81 -1.83
CA SER A 295 3.45 -2.71 -2.50
C SER A 295 2.02 -2.56 -1.95
N PHE A 296 1.41 -1.37 -2.05
CA PHE A 296 0.00 -1.17 -1.67
C PHE A 296 -0.90 -2.26 -2.27
N ARG A 297 -0.72 -2.57 -3.56
CA ARG A 297 -1.50 -3.61 -4.26
C ARG A 297 -1.37 -4.98 -3.60
N ALA A 298 -0.18 -5.36 -3.13
CA ALA A 298 0.04 -6.65 -2.48
C ALA A 298 -0.62 -6.76 -1.10
N ASN A 299 -0.75 -5.63 -0.38
CA ASN A 299 -1.22 -5.63 1.00
C ASN A 299 -2.73 -5.39 1.15
N VAL A 300 -3.30 -4.52 0.33
CA VAL A 300 -4.71 -4.09 0.47
C VAL A 300 -5.50 -4.11 -0.85
N GLY A 301 -4.84 -4.36 -1.98
CA GLY A 301 -5.49 -4.40 -3.30
C GLY A 301 -6.60 -5.46 -3.40
N ASP A 302 -6.43 -6.59 -2.70
CA ASP A 302 -7.43 -7.66 -2.67
C ASP A 302 -8.77 -7.19 -2.08
N ALA A 303 -8.80 -6.23 -1.15
CA ALA A 303 -10.07 -5.70 -0.62
C ALA A 303 -10.91 -5.03 -1.72
N PHE A 304 -10.25 -4.29 -2.63
CA PHE A 304 -10.90 -3.64 -3.78
C PHE A 304 -11.35 -4.69 -4.80
N VAL A 305 -10.48 -5.66 -5.13
CA VAL A 305 -10.79 -6.71 -6.11
C VAL A 305 -11.92 -7.60 -5.61
N GLU A 306 -11.94 -7.97 -4.34
CA GLU A 306 -13.01 -8.77 -3.73
C GLU A 306 -14.35 -8.02 -3.70
N LEU A 307 -14.33 -6.70 -3.44
CA LEU A 307 -15.54 -5.86 -3.55
C LEU A 307 -16.05 -5.80 -4.99
N ALA A 308 -15.16 -5.56 -5.96
CA ALA A 308 -15.52 -5.53 -7.37
C ALA A 308 -16.11 -6.87 -7.82
N ASP A 309 -15.51 -8.00 -7.43
CA ASP A 309 -16.03 -9.35 -7.70
C ASP A 309 -17.45 -9.54 -7.15
N LEU A 310 -17.70 -9.15 -5.90
CA LEU A 310 -19.04 -9.25 -5.30
C LEU A 310 -20.09 -8.41 -6.04
N LEU A 311 -19.72 -7.20 -6.46
CA LEU A 311 -20.60 -6.32 -7.24
C LEU A 311 -20.89 -6.90 -8.63
N LEU A 312 -19.88 -7.44 -9.32
CA LEU A 312 -20.03 -8.08 -10.62
C LEU A 312 -20.91 -9.34 -10.53
N GLN A 313 -20.74 -10.15 -9.48
CA GLN A 313 -21.60 -11.32 -9.24
C GLN A 313 -23.04 -10.91 -8.92
N ARG A 314 -23.24 -9.84 -8.15
CA ARG A 314 -24.58 -9.32 -7.87
C ARG A 314 -25.22 -8.79 -9.16
N ALA A 315 -24.51 -8.00 -9.95
CA ALA A 315 -24.95 -7.47 -11.24
C ALA A 315 -25.43 -8.58 -12.20
N ALA A 316 -24.69 -9.70 -12.26
CA ALA A 316 -25.06 -10.85 -13.10
C ALA A 316 -26.39 -11.52 -12.68
N GLN A 317 -26.82 -11.33 -11.44
CA GLN A 317 -28.07 -11.90 -10.89
C GLN A 317 -29.22 -10.88 -10.84
N GLN A 318 -28.98 -9.63 -11.20
CA GLN A 318 -30.00 -8.58 -11.21
C GLN A 318 -30.89 -8.67 -12.44
N ALA A 319 -32.21 -8.67 -12.23
CA ALA A 319 -33.20 -8.63 -13.29
C ALA A 319 -33.49 -7.20 -13.79
N MET A 320 -33.35 -6.18 -12.93
CA MET A 320 -33.64 -4.79 -13.28
C MET A 320 -32.41 -4.13 -13.95
N PRO A 321 -32.54 -3.55 -15.15
CA PRO A 321 -31.41 -2.95 -15.87
C PRO A 321 -30.71 -1.84 -15.08
N ALA A 322 -31.45 -1.00 -14.39
CA ALA A 322 -30.89 0.12 -13.62
C ALA A 322 -30.06 -0.33 -12.42
N THR A 323 -30.49 -1.36 -11.68
CA THR A 323 -29.71 -1.89 -10.54
C THR A 323 -28.48 -2.65 -11.02
N ARG A 324 -28.61 -3.38 -12.13
CA ARG A 324 -27.48 -4.02 -12.80
C ARG A 324 -26.43 -2.99 -13.21
N GLU A 325 -26.83 -1.93 -13.91
CA GLU A 325 -25.92 -0.86 -14.33
C GLU A 325 -25.23 -0.19 -13.13
N ALA A 326 -25.98 0.09 -12.05
CA ALA A 326 -25.41 0.67 -10.84
C ALA A 326 -24.32 -0.23 -10.21
N ASP A 327 -24.51 -1.55 -10.18
CA ASP A 327 -23.50 -2.47 -9.67
C ASP A 327 -22.27 -2.57 -10.59
N LEU A 328 -22.46 -2.54 -11.92
CA LEU A 328 -21.34 -2.54 -12.88
C LEU A 328 -20.50 -1.26 -12.77
N LEU A 329 -21.15 -0.11 -12.64
CA LEU A 329 -20.46 1.17 -12.40
C LEU A 329 -19.74 1.16 -11.05
N ALA A 330 -20.38 0.65 -9.99
CA ALA A 330 -19.74 0.54 -8.68
C ALA A 330 -18.51 -0.39 -8.70
N ALA A 331 -18.55 -1.49 -9.46
CA ALA A 331 -17.40 -2.38 -9.63
C ALA A 331 -16.24 -1.68 -10.37
N ARG A 332 -16.55 -0.98 -11.46
CA ARG A 332 -15.59 -0.14 -12.21
C ARG A 332 -14.95 0.91 -11.28
N ASP A 333 -15.77 1.65 -10.55
CA ASP A 333 -15.32 2.76 -9.70
C ASP A 333 -14.47 2.27 -8.52
N THR A 334 -14.78 1.08 -7.99
CA THR A 334 -13.93 0.39 -7.01
C THR A 334 -12.54 0.10 -7.58
N MET A 335 -12.47 -0.37 -8.83
CA MET A 335 -11.18 -0.61 -9.49
C MET A 335 -10.46 0.70 -9.84
N GLU A 336 -11.16 1.76 -10.19
CA GLU A 336 -10.59 3.10 -10.40
C GLU A 336 -9.98 3.69 -9.12
N ALA A 337 -10.64 3.46 -7.98
CA ALA A 337 -10.10 3.81 -6.67
C ALA A 337 -8.80 3.05 -6.36
N LEU A 338 -8.74 1.75 -6.67
CA LEU A 338 -7.51 0.97 -6.56
C LEU A 338 -6.40 1.56 -7.44
N LYS A 339 -6.68 1.86 -8.71
CA LYS A 339 -5.69 2.43 -9.64
C LYS A 339 -5.17 3.79 -9.16
N THR A 340 -6.06 4.65 -8.66
CA THR A 340 -5.68 5.91 -8.02
C THR A 340 -4.74 5.66 -6.85
N ALA A 341 -5.07 4.68 -6.01
CA ALA A 341 -4.26 4.36 -4.86
C ALA A 341 -2.87 3.83 -5.27
N GLU A 342 -2.77 2.98 -6.29
CA GLU A 342 -1.47 2.54 -6.82
C GLU A 342 -0.60 3.70 -7.30
N VAL A 343 -1.19 4.69 -7.98
CA VAL A 343 -0.45 5.83 -8.52
C VAL A 343 0.04 6.75 -7.40
N ARG A 344 -0.78 7.02 -6.40
CA ARG A 344 -0.36 7.78 -5.20
C ARG A 344 0.77 7.05 -4.45
N ASP A 345 0.71 5.72 -4.38
CA ASP A 345 1.73 4.91 -3.70
C ASP A 345 3.04 4.94 -4.51
N TYR A 346 2.96 4.91 -5.83
CA TYR A 346 4.13 5.01 -6.69
C TYR A 346 4.83 6.38 -6.58
N PHE A 347 4.08 7.47 -6.66
CA PHE A 347 4.65 8.82 -6.63
C PHE A 347 4.95 9.35 -5.23
N GLN A 348 4.43 8.71 -4.18
CA GLN A 348 4.55 9.15 -2.78
C GLN A 348 4.06 10.61 -2.57
N ASP A 349 3.17 11.08 -3.45
CA ASP A 349 2.74 12.47 -3.56
C ASP A 349 1.20 12.56 -3.66
N GLU A 350 0.64 13.54 -2.96
CA GLU A 350 -0.79 13.87 -2.97
C GLU A 350 -1.20 14.64 -4.24
N CYS A 351 -0.27 15.16 -5.06
CA CYS A 351 -0.56 15.92 -6.29
C CYS A 351 -1.38 15.15 -7.35
N VAL A 352 -1.48 13.81 -7.22
CA VAL A 352 -2.38 12.98 -8.04
C VAL A 352 -3.86 13.35 -7.79
N THR A 353 -4.22 13.81 -6.59
CA THR A 353 -5.58 14.29 -6.25
C THR A 353 -5.98 15.54 -7.06
N THR A 354 -5.02 16.38 -7.40
CA THR A 354 -5.24 17.63 -8.14
C THR A 354 -5.67 17.34 -9.58
N LEU A 355 -5.18 16.24 -10.17
CA LEU A 355 -5.66 15.73 -11.47
C LEU A 355 -7.12 15.28 -11.38
N GLN A 356 -7.48 14.52 -10.35
CA GLN A 356 -8.85 14.00 -10.17
C GLN A 356 -9.91 15.10 -10.06
N SER A 357 -9.57 16.24 -9.44
CA SER A 357 -10.47 17.40 -9.33
C SER A 357 -10.78 18.09 -10.66
N ARG A 358 -10.00 17.79 -11.72
CA ARG A 358 -10.14 18.37 -13.07
C ARG A 358 -10.67 17.37 -14.09
N THR A 359 -10.76 16.09 -13.74
CA THR A 359 -11.18 15.02 -14.65
C THR A 359 -12.69 15.02 -14.83
N THR A 360 -13.16 15.15 -16.07
CA THR A 360 -14.56 14.89 -16.41
C THR A 360 -14.74 13.38 -16.50
N THR A 361 -15.66 12.78 -15.72
CA THR A 361 -15.92 11.33 -15.84
C THR A 361 -16.53 11.04 -17.21
N LEU A 362 -15.94 10.10 -17.96
CA LEU A 362 -16.51 9.55 -19.20
C LEU A 362 -17.70 8.61 -18.88
N ASP A 363 -18.66 9.07 -18.10
CA ASP A 363 -19.90 8.31 -17.88
C ASP A 363 -20.74 8.22 -19.16
N ARG A 364 -20.50 9.12 -20.11
CA ARG A 364 -20.97 9.04 -21.49
C ARG A 364 -19.81 9.28 -22.45
N PRO A 365 -19.26 8.23 -23.08
CA PRO A 365 -18.24 8.41 -24.10
C PRO A 365 -18.79 9.19 -25.30
N PRO A 366 -17.91 9.85 -26.09
CA PRO A 366 -18.31 10.47 -27.35
C PRO A 366 -19.01 9.46 -28.28
N PRO A 367 -19.78 9.95 -29.28
CA PRO A 367 -20.34 9.09 -30.32
C PRO A 367 -19.26 8.17 -30.94
N GLN A 368 -19.66 6.95 -31.31
CA GLN A 368 -18.78 5.93 -31.91
C GLN A 368 -17.52 5.59 -31.08
N THR A 369 -17.52 5.89 -29.78
CA THR A 369 -16.44 5.56 -28.86
C THR A 369 -16.91 4.53 -27.83
N ALA A 370 -16.12 3.48 -27.65
CA ALA A 370 -16.32 2.51 -26.59
C ALA A 370 -15.14 2.50 -25.62
N ILE A 371 -15.42 2.19 -24.35
CA ILE A 371 -14.40 2.03 -23.32
C ILE A 371 -14.39 0.58 -22.88
N LEU A 372 -13.26 -0.08 -23.07
CA LEU A 372 -13.00 -1.42 -22.57
C LEU A 372 -12.26 -1.34 -21.24
N TYR A 373 -12.86 -1.94 -20.21
CA TYR A 373 -12.32 -2.03 -18.87
C TYR A 373 -12.17 -3.50 -18.45
N PRO A 374 -11.01 -4.12 -18.67
CA PRO A 374 -10.72 -5.47 -18.22
C PRO A 374 -10.45 -5.52 -16.71
N ILE A 375 -11.06 -6.50 -16.02
CA ILE A 375 -10.86 -6.77 -14.59
C ILE A 375 -10.40 -8.22 -14.46
N LEU A 376 -9.14 -8.43 -14.05
CA LEU A 376 -8.56 -9.75 -13.90
C LEU A 376 -8.88 -10.32 -12.50
N LEU A 377 -9.87 -11.20 -12.41
CA LEU A 377 -10.19 -11.94 -11.19
C LEU A 377 -9.38 -13.25 -11.14
N PRO A 378 -9.23 -13.91 -9.97
CA PRO A 378 -8.39 -15.10 -9.85
C PRO A 378 -8.77 -16.24 -10.83
N ASP A 379 -10.07 -16.44 -11.02
CA ASP A 379 -10.66 -17.56 -11.76
C ASP A 379 -11.15 -17.20 -13.17
N ARG A 380 -11.38 -15.91 -13.45
CA ARG A 380 -11.94 -15.44 -14.72
C ARG A 380 -11.50 -14.01 -15.09
N LEU A 381 -11.71 -13.64 -16.34
CA LEU A 381 -11.59 -12.27 -16.82
C LEU A 381 -12.98 -11.66 -17.00
N GLU A 382 -13.22 -10.49 -16.41
CA GLU A 382 -14.45 -9.73 -16.61
C GLU A 382 -14.14 -8.52 -17.51
N LEU A 383 -14.90 -8.35 -18.58
CA LEU A 383 -14.80 -7.21 -19.48
C LEU A 383 -16.02 -6.33 -19.27
N LEU A 384 -15.80 -5.11 -18.77
CA LEU A 384 -16.83 -4.09 -18.77
C LEU A 384 -16.66 -3.24 -20.03
N LEU A 385 -17.64 -3.31 -20.93
CA LEU A 385 -17.69 -2.51 -22.15
C LEU A 385 -18.68 -1.38 -21.95
N LYS A 386 -18.18 -0.15 -21.82
CA LYS A 386 -19.02 1.06 -21.79
C LYS A 386 -19.20 1.60 -23.20
N LEU A 387 -20.44 1.58 -23.66
CA LEU A 387 -20.93 2.20 -24.88
C LEU A 387 -21.56 3.57 -24.53
N PRO A 388 -21.90 4.42 -25.52
CA PRO A 388 -22.52 5.73 -25.27
C PRO A 388 -23.72 5.66 -24.31
N ASP A 389 -24.61 4.69 -24.52
CA ASP A 389 -25.90 4.60 -23.79
C ASP A 389 -26.00 3.41 -22.82
N SER A 390 -25.00 2.54 -22.74
CA SER A 390 -25.09 1.33 -21.90
C SER A 390 -23.74 0.82 -21.46
N ILE A 391 -23.73 0.02 -20.39
CA ILE A 391 -22.57 -0.75 -19.95
C ILE A 391 -22.90 -2.25 -20.01
N GLN A 392 -22.01 -3.02 -20.61
CA GLN A 392 -22.14 -4.48 -20.74
C GLN A 392 -21.07 -5.18 -19.93
N GLN A 393 -21.45 -6.29 -19.31
CA GLN A 393 -20.53 -7.20 -18.62
C GLN A 393 -20.39 -8.46 -19.45
N ILE A 394 -19.15 -8.80 -19.82
CA ILE A 394 -18.81 -10.02 -20.56
C ILE A 394 -17.79 -10.81 -19.76
N THR A 395 -18.12 -12.06 -19.43
CA THR A 395 -17.24 -12.95 -18.67
C THR A 395 -16.50 -13.89 -19.60
N VAL A 396 -15.17 -13.93 -19.48
CA VAL A 396 -14.28 -14.81 -20.25
C VAL A 396 -13.62 -15.80 -19.29
N GLN A 397 -13.78 -17.09 -19.59
CA GLN A 397 -13.32 -18.19 -18.73
C GLN A 397 -11.81 -18.42 -18.92
N VAL A 398 -10.99 -17.57 -18.30
CA VAL A 398 -9.54 -17.69 -18.26
C VAL A 398 -9.02 -17.29 -16.88
N LYS A 399 -8.19 -18.15 -16.27
CA LYS A 399 -7.58 -17.87 -14.97
C LYS A 399 -6.56 -16.73 -15.08
N ARG A 400 -6.41 -15.95 -14.01
CA ARG A 400 -5.45 -14.83 -13.93
C ARG A 400 -4.04 -15.25 -14.32
N ASP A 401 -3.56 -16.38 -13.81
CA ASP A 401 -2.19 -16.82 -14.03
C ASP A 401 -1.94 -17.19 -15.50
N THR A 402 -2.86 -17.94 -16.10
CA THR A 402 -2.81 -18.30 -17.53
C THR A 402 -2.83 -17.05 -18.41
N PHE A 403 -3.72 -16.11 -18.12
CA PHE A 403 -3.80 -14.85 -18.84
C PHE A 403 -2.51 -14.02 -18.68
N THR A 404 -1.98 -13.93 -17.46
CA THR A 404 -0.76 -13.19 -17.14
C THR A 404 0.46 -13.77 -17.86
N SER A 405 0.58 -15.11 -17.93
CA SER A 405 1.63 -15.78 -18.67
C SER A 405 1.58 -15.45 -20.16
N ALA A 406 0.39 -15.51 -20.78
CA ALA A 406 0.24 -15.16 -22.19
C ALA A 406 0.62 -13.70 -22.49
N VAL A 407 0.29 -12.76 -21.60
CA VAL A 407 0.70 -11.35 -21.73
C VAL A 407 2.22 -11.19 -21.62
N ARG A 408 2.86 -11.89 -20.68
CA ARG A 408 4.32 -11.83 -20.49
C ARG A 408 5.07 -12.44 -21.66
N GLU A 409 4.59 -13.56 -22.17
CA GLU A 409 5.13 -14.20 -23.37
C GLU A 409 4.97 -13.28 -24.59
N PHE A 410 3.78 -12.70 -24.80
CA PHE A 410 3.56 -11.73 -25.87
C PHE A 410 4.54 -10.56 -25.79
N ARG A 411 4.71 -9.95 -24.61
CA ARG A 411 5.69 -8.88 -24.36
C ARG A 411 7.11 -9.30 -24.75
N SER A 412 7.56 -10.45 -24.25
CA SER A 412 8.91 -10.96 -24.51
C SER A 412 9.14 -11.21 -26.00
N HIS A 413 8.17 -11.79 -26.70
CA HIS A 413 8.30 -12.05 -28.13
C HIS A 413 8.23 -10.78 -29.00
N LEU A 414 7.56 -9.71 -28.55
CA LEU A 414 7.59 -8.42 -29.26
C LEU A 414 9.00 -7.79 -29.30
N GLU A 415 9.87 -8.12 -28.35
CA GLU A 415 11.25 -7.64 -28.34
C GLU A 415 12.10 -8.32 -29.44
N LYS A 416 11.65 -9.47 -29.96
CA LYS A 416 12.31 -10.19 -31.06
C LYS A 416 11.91 -9.63 -32.42
N ARG A 417 12.67 -8.65 -32.91
CA ARG A 417 12.40 -7.97 -34.19
C ARG A 417 12.51 -8.85 -35.44
N THR A 418 13.09 -10.05 -35.33
CA THR A 418 13.39 -10.95 -36.47
C THR A 418 12.40 -12.10 -36.63
N SER A 419 11.49 -12.33 -35.66
CA SER A 419 10.54 -13.44 -35.72
C SER A 419 9.10 -12.98 -35.48
N ARG A 420 8.14 -13.77 -35.96
CA ARG A 420 6.70 -13.57 -35.73
C ARG A 420 6.16 -14.44 -34.59
N GLU A 421 7.04 -14.84 -33.67
CA GLU A 421 6.68 -15.68 -32.51
C GLU A 421 5.63 -15.03 -31.61
N TYR A 422 5.46 -13.70 -31.69
CA TYR A 422 4.43 -12.98 -30.94
C TYR A 422 3.00 -13.25 -31.45
N LEU A 423 2.82 -13.73 -32.69
CA LEU A 423 1.51 -13.83 -33.33
C LEU A 423 0.52 -14.76 -32.61
N PRO A 424 0.90 -15.99 -32.17
CA PRO A 424 -0.02 -16.87 -31.46
C PRO A 424 -0.58 -16.22 -30.18
N MET A 425 0.28 -15.57 -29.38
CA MET A 425 -0.15 -14.89 -28.16
C MET A 425 -0.97 -13.62 -28.49
N ALA A 426 -0.64 -12.90 -29.57
CA ALA A 426 -1.43 -11.77 -30.04
C ALA A 426 -2.86 -12.17 -30.42
N GLN A 427 -3.03 -13.33 -31.06
CA GLN A 427 -4.32 -13.90 -31.43
C GLN A 427 -5.08 -14.42 -30.21
N GLN A 428 -4.41 -15.14 -29.32
CA GLN A 428 -5.03 -15.63 -28.10
C GLN A 428 -5.54 -14.48 -27.22
N LEU A 429 -4.75 -13.41 -27.06
CA LEU A 429 -5.17 -12.22 -26.33
C LEU A 429 -6.30 -11.47 -27.04
N TYR A 430 -6.30 -11.41 -28.37
CA TYR A 430 -7.43 -10.86 -29.14
C TYR A 430 -8.72 -11.64 -28.88
N ASP A 431 -8.64 -12.97 -28.88
CA ASP A 431 -9.77 -13.87 -28.66
C ASP A 431 -10.37 -13.73 -27.28
N TRP A 432 -9.55 -13.40 -26.27
CA TRP A 432 -10.03 -13.12 -24.93
C TRP A 432 -10.53 -11.69 -24.74
N LEU A 433 -9.89 -10.68 -25.32
CA LEU A 433 -10.17 -9.27 -25.00
C LEU A 433 -11.13 -8.59 -25.96
N ILE A 434 -11.09 -8.93 -27.25
CA ILE A 434 -11.77 -8.17 -28.30
C ILE A 434 -12.86 -9.00 -28.96
N ARG A 435 -12.58 -10.26 -29.32
CA ARG A 435 -13.54 -11.12 -30.03
C ARG A 435 -14.91 -11.22 -29.34
N PRO A 436 -15.02 -11.34 -27.99
CA PRO A 436 -16.31 -11.41 -27.31
C PRO A 436 -17.14 -10.12 -27.41
N LEU A 437 -16.51 -9.00 -27.75
CA LEU A 437 -17.12 -7.67 -27.81
C LEU A 437 -17.55 -7.29 -29.24
N GLN A 438 -17.09 -8.03 -30.24
CA GLN A 438 -17.14 -7.65 -31.65
C GLN A 438 -18.56 -7.34 -32.14
N SER A 439 -19.55 -8.14 -31.74
CA SER A 439 -20.95 -7.94 -32.10
C SER A 439 -21.51 -6.62 -31.57
N ALA A 440 -21.18 -6.26 -30.32
CA ALA A 440 -21.62 -5.02 -29.70
C ALA A 440 -20.91 -3.79 -30.31
N LEU A 441 -19.61 -3.93 -30.62
CA LEU A 441 -18.84 -2.88 -31.28
C LEU A 441 -19.36 -2.60 -32.69
N ASP A 442 -19.65 -3.65 -33.47
CA ASP A 442 -20.15 -3.52 -34.85
C ASP A 442 -21.58 -2.96 -34.88
N ALA A 443 -22.45 -3.38 -33.96
CA ALA A 443 -23.83 -2.90 -33.87
C ALA A 443 -23.93 -1.39 -33.61
N GLN A 444 -22.96 -0.82 -32.90
CA GLN A 444 -22.89 0.60 -32.56
C GLN A 444 -21.91 1.39 -33.45
N GLN A 445 -21.36 0.75 -34.49
CA GLN A 445 -20.40 1.35 -35.43
C GLN A 445 -19.24 2.05 -34.70
N ILE A 446 -18.65 1.37 -33.72
CA ILE A 446 -17.56 1.94 -32.92
C ILE A 446 -16.31 2.12 -33.78
N GLU A 447 -15.76 3.33 -33.78
CA GLU A 447 -14.54 3.70 -34.50
C GLU A 447 -13.35 3.88 -33.54
N THR A 448 -13.61 4.29 -32.30
CA THR A 448 -12.58 4.52 -31.28
C THR A 448 -12.76 3.58 -30.09
N LEU A 449 -11.69 2.87 -29.73
CA LEU A 449 -11.64 2.01 -28.55
C LEU A 449 -10.66 2.58 -27.54
N VAL A 450 -11.20 3.06 -26.42
CA VAL A 450 -10.43 3.46 -25.24
C VAL A 450 -10.24 2.24 -24.36
N ILE A 451 -9.01 1.94 -23.96
CA ILE A 451 -8.70 0.78 -23.14
C ILE A 451 -8.09 1.23 -21.82
N VAL A 452 -8.63 0.70 -20.72
CA VAL A 452 -8.15 0.98 -19.38
C VAL A 452 -7.51 -0.28 -18.79
N PRO A 453 -6.25 -0.59 -19.15
CA PRO A 453 -5.62 -1.86 -18.80
C PRO A 453 -5.48 -2.07 -17.28
N ASP A 454 -5.57 -3.33 -16.86
CA ASP A 454 -5.26 -3.76 -15.50
C ASP A 454 -4.07 -4.72 -15.47
N GLY A 455 -3.28 -4.64 -14.40
CA GLY A 455 -2.15 -5.50 -14.10
C GLY A 455 -1.18 -5.66 -15.29
N PRO A 456 -0.95 -6.90 -15.77
CA PRO A 456 0.03 -7.17 -16.81
C PRO A 456 -0.32 -6.50 -18.16
N LEU A 457 -1.57 -6.15 -18.43
CA LEU A 457 -1.96 -5.51 -19.68
C LEU A 457 -1.32 -4.13 -19.89
N ARG A 458 -0.91 -3.47 -18.80
CA ARG A 458 -0.16 -2.19 -18.87
C ARG A 458 1.20 -2.34 -19.55
N THR A 459 1.66 -3.57 -19.75
CA THR A 459 3.01 -3.89 -20.23
C THR A 459 3.10 -4.20 -21.72
N ILE A 460 1.98 -4.21 -22.43
CA ILE A 460 1.90 -4.58 -23.84
C ILE A 460 1.16 -3.54 -24.67
N PRO A 461 1.52 -3.35 -25.96
CA PRO A 461 0.76 -2.52 -26.87
C PRO A 461 -0.50 -3.26 -27.35
N ILE A 462 -1.67 -2.94 -26.79
CA ILE A 462 -2.94 -3.60 -27.18
C ILE A 462 -3.30 -3.37 -28.66
N ALA A 463 -2.82 -2.28 -29.24
CA ALA A 463 -2.88 -2.00 -30.68
C ALA A 463 -2.29 -3.13 -31.55
N ALA A 464 -1.34 -3.91 -31.01
CA ALA A 464 -0.68 -5.02 -31.70
C ALA A 464 -1.37 -6.38 -31.53
N LEU A 465 -2.54 -6.44 -30.88
CA LEU A 465 -3.36 -7.65 -30.91
C LEU A 465 -3.83 -7.94 -32.34
N HIS A 466 -4.02 -9.22 -32.67
CA HIS A 466 -4.21 -9.65 -34.05
C HIS A 466 -5.41 -10.58 -34.17
N ASP A 467 -6.33 -10.32 -35.10
CA ASP A 467 -7.58 -11.09 -35.23
C ASP A 467 -7.46 -12.38 -36.06
N GLY A 468 -6.29 -12.56 -36.70
CA GLY A 468 -5.97 -13.63 -37.64
C GLY A 468 -5.71 -13.12 -39.05
N GLN A 469 -6.20 -11.92 -39.38
CA GLN A 469 -6.06 -11.24 -40.67
C GLN A 469 -5.28 -9.92 -40.57
N GLY A 470 -5.51 -9.15 -39.51
CA GLY A 470 -4.87 -7.86 -39.29
C GLY A 470 -4.74 -7.49 -37.81
N PHE A 471 -4.00 -6.40 -37.58
CA PHE A 471 -3.83 -5.83 -36.25
C PHE A 471 -5.03 -4.98 -35.83
N LEU A 472 -5.30 -4.95 -34.53
CA LEU A 472 -6.43 -4.20 -33.95
C LEU A 472 -6.41 -2.72 -34.34
N ILE A 473 -5.22 -2.11 -34.39
CA ILE A 473 -5.03 -0.70 -34.79
C ILE A 473 -5.48 -0.40 -36.22
N SER A 474 -5.55 -1.41 -37.09
CA SER A 474 -6.03 -1.24 -38.46
C SER A 474 -7.56 -1.10 -38.54
N ARG A 475 -8.28 -1.47 -37.47
CA ARG A 475 -9.75 -1.45 -37.43
C ARG A 475 -10.30 -0.32 -36.56
N TYR A 476 -9.63 0.03 -35.47
CA TYR A 476 -10.08 1.07 -34.54
C TYR A 476 -8.97 2.07 -34.25
N ALA A 477 -9.36 3.32 -33.99
CA ALA A 477 -8.50 4.26 -33.29
C ALA A 477 -8.34 3.79 -31.83
N ILE A 478 -7.11 3.43 -31.43
CA ILE A 478 -6.84 2.92 -30.08
C ILE A 478 -6.28 4.02 -29.19
N ALA A 479 -6.92 4.21 -28.03
CA ALA A 479 -6.40 5.05 -26.95
C ALA A 479 -6.21 4.19 -25.69
N THR A 480 -5.06 4.29 -25.04
CA THR A 480 -4.78 3.59 -23.78
C THR A 480 -4.63 4.62 -22.67
N ILE A 481 -5.39 4.48 -21.59
CA ILE A 481 -5.35 5.40 -20.45
C ILE A 481 -5.10 4.66 -19.13
N PRO A 482 -4.35 5.23 -18.17
CA PRO A 482 -4.03 4.58 -16.89
C PRO A 482 -5.28 4.35 -16.01
N GLY A 483 -6.29 5.23 -16.13
CA GLY A 483 -7.56 5.19 -15.41
C GLY A 483 -8.49 6.26 -15.99
N LEU A 484 -9.80 6.06 -15.86
CA LEU A 484 -10.80 7.04 -16.26
C LEU A 484 -10.77 8.31 -15.39
N THR A 485 -10.41 8.16 -14.13
CA THR A 485 -10.28 9.25 -13.16
C THR A 485 -8.91 9.92 -13.18
N LEU A 486 -7.94 9.33 -13.88
CA LEU A 486 -6.53 9.76 -13.93
C LEU A 486 -6.14 10.47 -15.23
N THR A 487 -7.05 10.58 -16.19
CA THR A 487 -6.80 11.21 -17.50
C THR A 487 -7.82 12.29 -17.76
N ASP A 488 -7.38 13.52 -18.02
CA ASP A 488 -8.26 14.57 -18.52
C ASP A 488 -8.60 14.30 -19.98
N LEU A 489 -9.90 14.15 -20.25
CA LEU A 489 -10.42 13.71 -21.55
C LEU A 489 -11.05 14.88 -22.33
N ARG A 490 -10.88 16.11 -21.83
CA ARG A 490 -11.32 17.31 -22.55
C ARG A 490 -10.55 17.43 -23.87
N PRO A 491 -11.24 17.72 -24.99
CA PRO A 491 -10.58 17.96 -26.26
C PRO A 491 -9.57 19.10 -26.14
N ILE A 492 -8.32 18.84 -26.51
CA ILE A 492 -7.29 19.87 -26.60
C ILE A 492 -7.43 20.55 -27.97
N PRO A 493 -7.52 21.90 -28.04
CA PRO A 493 -7.50 22.61 -29.31
C PRO A 493 -6.21 22.27 -30.06
N ARG A 494 -6.33 21.56 -31.20
CA ARG A 494 -5.17 21.15 -32.00
C ARG A 494 -4.54 22.30 -32.80
N GLN A 495 -5.10 23.50 -32.72
CA GLN A 495 -4.61 24.68 -33.43
C GLN A 495 -3.50 25.34 -32.60
N LYS A 496 -2.27 25.37 -33.14
CA LYS A 496 -1.06 25.96 -32.54
C LYS A 496 -0.52 25.25 -31.29
N VAL A 497 -0.52 23.91 -31.27
CA VAL A 497 0.23 23.17 -30.23
C VAL A 497 1.73 23.42 -30.43
N GLN A 498 2.39 24.01 -29.43
CA GLN A 498 3.85 24.10 -29.38
C GLN A 498 4.37 23.08 -28.37
N PRO A 499 4.90 21.93 -28.82
CA PRO A 499 5.40 20.93 -27.89
C PRO A 499 6.71 21.41 -27.23
N LEU A 500 6.86 21.15 -25.94
CA LEU A 500 8.18 21.12 -25.30
C LEU A 500 8.76 19.72 -25.50
N LEU A 501 9.80 19.62 -26.30
CA LEU A 501 10.41 18.36 -26.73
C LEU A 501 11.66 18.10 -25.88
N ASN A 502 11.54 17.17 -24.93
CA ASN A 502 12.63 16.83 -24.02
C ASN A 502 13.19 15.45 -24.37
N GLY A 503 14.52 15.31 -24.41
CA GLY A 503 15.11 13.99 -24.60
C GLY A 503 16.53 13.86 -24.09
N LEU A 504 16.89 12.61 -23.85
CA LEU A 504 18.19 12.22 -23.34
C LEU A 504 18.79 11.21 -24.32
N THR A 505 19.89 11.58 -24.97
CA THR A 505 20.62 10.72 -25.90
C THR A 505 21.86 10.10 -25.25
N GLU A 506 22.32 10.67 -24.14
CA GLU A 506 23.48 10.21 -23.38
C GLU A 506 23.11 9.20 -22.27
N ALA A 507 24.08 8.38 -21.88
CA ALA A 507 23.94 7.46 -20.75
C ALA A 507 24.02 8.23 -19.42
N VAL A 508 23.03 8.07 -18.54
CA VAL A 508 22.99 8.73 -17.22
C VAL A 508 22.59 7.74 -16.13
N GLN A 509 23.11 7.94 -14.91
CA GLN A 509 22.71 7.17 -13.72
C GLN A 509 22.81 5.64 -13.88
N GLY A 510 23.69 5.15 -14.75
CA GLY A 510 23.87 3.72 -15.05
C GLY A 510 22.88 3.16 -16.08
N PHE A 511 22.01 3.97 -16.67
CA PHE A 511 21.15 3.59 -17.79
C PHE A 511 21.86 3.80 -19.14
N PRO A 512 21.61 2.93 -20.14
CA PRO A 512 22.23 3.04 -21.45
C PRO A 512 21.70 4.26 -22.22
N ALA A 513 22.52 4.73 -23.16
CA ALA A 513 22.17 5.79 -24.10
C ALA A 513 20.94 5.41 -24.96
N LEU A 514 20.08 6.38 -25.25
CA LEU A 514 18.90 6.19 -26.10
C LEU A 514 19.15 6.75 -27.51
N GLU A 515 19.87 5.97 -28.32
CA GLU A 515 20.41 6.40 -29.63
C GLU A 515 19.37 6.95 -30.61
N TYR A 516 18.10 6.55 -30.50
CA TYR A 516 17.05 6.95 -31.43
C TYR A 516 16.30 8.22 -31.02
N VAL A 517 16.48 8.70 -29.79
CA VAL A 517 15.76 9.88 -29.26
C VAL A 517 16.06 11.12 -30.09
N GLN A 518 17.31 11.31 -30.51
CA GLN A 518 17.69 12.47 -31.33
C GLN A 518 16.88 12.56 -32.63
N ARG A 519 16.73 11.40 -33.30
CA ARG A 519 15.98 11.32 -34.56
C ARG A 519 14.49 11.54 -34.33
N GLU A 520 13.95 11.01 -33.24
CA GLU A 520 12.55 11.22 -32.86
C GLU A 520 12.25 12.69 -32.57
N LEU A 521 13.08 13.36 -31.75
CA LEU A 521 12.95 14.78 -31.45
C LEU A 521 12.99 15.63 -32.73
N ALA A 522 13.97 15.39 -33.61
CA ALA A 522 14.07 16.12 -34.88
C ALA A 522 12.85 15.92 -35.78
N THR A 523 12.32 14.70 -35.83
CA THR A 523 11.14 14.36 -36.63
C THR A 523 9.88 15.07 -36.10
N ILE A 524 9.67 15.05 -34.78
CA ILE A 524 8.52 15.72 -34.15
C ILE A 524 8.65 17.24 -34.26
N HIS A 525 9.85 17.79 -34.05
CA HIS A 525 10.12 19.22 -34.18
C HIS A 525 9.85 19.71 -35.62
N THR A 526 10.20 18.93 -36.63
CA THR A 526 9.89 19.26 -38.03
C THR A 526 8.38 19.30 -38.30
N ALA A 527 7.62 18.41 -37.67
CA ALA A 527 6.18 18.32 -37.87
C ALA A 527 5.36 19.36 -37.09
N TYR A 528 5.80 19.71 -35.86
CA TYR A 528 5.00 20.51 -34.93
C TYR A 528 5.72 21.77 -34.39
N GLY A 529 7.01 21.95 -34.68
CA GLY A 529 7.84 22.99 -34.10
C GLY A 529 8.16 22.73 -32.62
N GLY A 530 8.16 23.80 -31.82
CA GLY A 530 8.38 23.72 -30.37
C GLY A 530 9.84 23.83 -29.92
N LYS A 531 10.05 24.00 -28.62
CA LYS A 531 11.38 24.11 -28.00
C LYS A 531 11.94 22.70 -27.77
N VAL A 532 13.20 22.49 -28.12
CA VAL A 532 13.92 21.22 -27.85
C VAL A 532 14.88 21.45 -26.68
N LEU A 533 14.79 20.58 -25.66
CA LEU A 533 15.75 20.45 -24.58
C LEU A 533 16.38 19.06 -24.68
N GLU A 534 17.69 19.01 -24.95
CA GLU A 534 18.43 17.75 -25.11
C GLU A 534 19.56 17.67 -24.08
N ASN A 535 19.74 16.51 -23.46
CA ASN A 535 20.83 16.21 -22.52
C ASN A 535 20.97 17.26 -21.41
N GLU A 536 22.04 18.06 -21.42
CA GLU A 536 22.32 19.06 -20.39
C GLU A 536 21.30 20.20 -20.34
N ASP A 537 20.58 20.43 -21.44
CA ASP A 537 19.47 21.38 -21.47
C ASP A 537 18.20 20.78 -20.84
N PHE A 538 18.09 19.45 -20.79
CA PHE A 538 16.98 18.73 -20.17
C PHE A 538 17.19 18.57 -18.65
N ARG A 539 17.22 19.70 -17.94
CA ARG A 539 17.30 19.77 -16.47
C ARG A 539 15.99 20.29 -15.88
N LEU A 540 15.70 19.93 -14.63
CA LEU A 540 14.47 20.32 -13.93
C LEU A 540 14.28 21.85 -13.92
N GLU A 541 15.35 22.61 -13.66
CA GLU A 541 15.31 24.07 -13.64
C GLU A 541 14.94 24.66 -15.00
N THR A 542 15.57 24.19 -16.10
CA THR A 542 15.25 24.63 -17.46
C THR A 542 13.81 24.27 -17.84
N MET A 543 13.37 23.06 -17.51
CA MET A 543 12.02 22.59 -17.81
C MET A 543 10.96 23.43 -17.07
N GLN A 544 11.23 23.84 -15.83
CA GLN A 544 10.36 24.72 -15.05
C GLN A 544 10.28 26.15 -15.60
N GLN A 545 11.27 26.61 -16.35
CA GLN A 545 11.24 27.93 -17.00
C GLN A 545 10.38 27.91 -18.28
N GLU A 546 10.24 26.75 -18.92
CA GLU A 546 9.51 26.58 -20.18
C GLU A 546 8.04 26.12 -19.99
N LEU A 547 7.67 25.65 -18.77
CA LEU A 547 6.31 25.28 -18.35
C LEU A 547 5.58 26.45 -17.69
#